data_AF-A0A3M2Y0T0-F1
#
_entry.id   AF-A0A3M2Y0T0-F1
#
_cell.length_a   1.000
_cell.length_b   1.000
_cell.length_c   1.000
_cell.angle_alpha   90.00
_cell.angle_beta   90.00
_cell.angle_gamma   90.00
#
_symmetry.space_group_name_H-M   'P 1'
#
loop_
_entity.id
_entity.type
_entity.pdbx_description
1 polymer ?
#
loop_
_entity_poly.entity_id
_entity_poly.type
_entity_poly.pdbx_seq_one_letter_code
_entity_poly.pdbx_strand_id
1 'polypeptide(L)' 'MQGRIAQLVAERKDTQVFIRADDKADYGRVVAAMAALQRSGVTRLGLVTEAQQ' A
#
# COMPACT_ATOMS: atom_id res chain seq x y z
N MET A 1 5.92 -20.90 1.42
CA MET A 1 6.07 -19.55 2.00
C MET A 1 4.99 -18.54 1.59
N GLN A 2 4.00 -18.86 0.74
CA GLN A 2 2.97 -17.88 0.31
C GLN A 2 1.69 -17.89 1.16
N GLY A 3 1.42 -18.94 1.95
CA GLY A 3 0.18 -19.05 2.74
C GLY A 3 0.10 -18.14 3.97
N ARG A 4 1.25 -17.75 4.55
CA ARG A 4 1.27 -16.97 5.81
C ARG A 4 0.84 -15.52 5.64
N ILE A 5 0.99 -14.98 4.42
CA ILE A 5 0.66 -13.59 4.10
C ILE A 5 -0.86 -13.43 3.92
N ALA A 6 -1.51 -14.41 3.29
CA ALA A 6 -2.96 -14.39 3.08
C ALA A 6 -3.77 -14.42 4.40
N GLN A 7 -3.29 -15.14 5.41
CA GLN A 7 -3.95 -15.20 6.73
C GLN A 7 -3.81 -13.90 7.52
N LEU A 8 -2.62 -13.27 7.49
CA LEU A 8 -2.38 -11.97 8.14
C LEU A 8 -3.25 -10.85 7.56
N VAL A 9 -3.48 -10.86 6.25
CA VAL A 9 -4.34 -9.87 5.57
C VAL A 9 -5.83 -10.14 5.85
N ALA A 10 -6.25 -11.40 5.96
CA ALA A 10 -7.63 -11.75 6.27
C ALA A 10 -8.05 -11.40 7.72
N GLU A 11 -7.15 -11.55 8.69
CA GLU A 11 -7.40 -11.19 10.10
C GLU A 11 -7.41 -9.67 10.34
N ARG A 12 -6.78 -8.88 9.47
CA ARG A 12 -6.65 -7.43 9.64
C ARG A 12 -7.06 -6.67 8.38
N LYS A 13 -8.34 -6.74 8.03
CA LYS A 13 -8.98 -5.80 7.07
C LYS A 13 -8.88 -4.33 7.50
N ASP A 14 -8.43 -4.08 8.72
CA ASP A 14 -8.14 -2.76 9.31
C ASP A 14 -6.70 -2.29 9.06
N THR A 15 -5.85 -3.08 8.40
CA THR A 15 -4.46 -2.66 8.12
C THR A 15 -4.46 -1.50 7.14
N GLN A 16 -4.24 -0.30 7.69
CA GLN A 16 -4.00 0.91 6.94
C GLN A 16 -2.58 0.88 6.38
N VAL A 17 -2.48 0.94 5.05
CA VAL A 17 -1.20 0.92 4.34
C VAL A 17 -0.87 2.33 3.88
N PHE A 18 0.32 2.81 4.23
CA PHE A 18 0.82 4.11 3.80
C PHE A 18 1.81 3.94 2.65
N ILE A 19 1.56 4.61 1.53
CA ILE A 19 2.46 4.66 0.38
C ILE A 19 3.24 5.96 0.46
N ARG A 20 4.57 5.87 0.58
CA ARG A 20 5.46 7.02 0.44
C ARG A 20 5.53 7.40 -1.03
N ALA A 21 5.04 8.59 -1.36
CA ALA A 21 5.08 9.16 -2.69
C ALA A 21 5.58 10.60 -2.58
N ASP A 22 6.89 10.77 -2.40
CA ASP A 22 7.54 12.08 -2.48
C ASP A 22 7.60 12.58 -3.94
N ASP A 23 8.08 13.80 -4.15
CA ASP A 23 8.14 14.43 -5.49
C ASP A 23 8.94 13.62 -6.52
N LYS A 24 9.86 12.76 -6.06
CA LYS A 24 10.67 11.88 -6.93
C LYS A 24 10.00 10.53 -7.18
N ALA A 25 8.85 10.27 -6.57
CA ALA A 25 8.14 9.02 -6.73
C ALA A 25 7.53 8.93 -8.13
N ASP A 26 7.92 7.87 -8.85
CA ASP A 26 7.33 7.56 -10.14
C ASP A 26 5.84 7.24 -9.98
N TYR A 27 4.99 8.07 -10.59
CA TYR A 27 3.54 7.94 -10.53
C TYR A 27 3.06 6.55 -10.98
N GLY A 28 3.67 5.97 -12.01
CA GLY A 28 3.35 4.63 -12.49
C GLY A 28 3.62 3.56 -11.44
N ARG A 29 4.73 3.70 -10.70
CA ARG A 29 5.08 2.80 -9.59
C ARG A 29 4.09 2.92 -8.42
N VAL A 30 3.63 4.13 -8.11
CA VAL A 30 2.62 4.37 -7.07
C VAL A 30 1.28 3.72 -7.45
N VAL A 31 0.82 3.89 -8.69
CA VAL A 31 -0.42 3.27 -9.19
C VAL A 31 -0.33 1.75 -9.22
N ALA A 32 0.80 1.18 -9.64
CA ALA A 32 1.01 -0.27 -9.63
C ALA A 32 0.95 -0.85 -8.20
N ALA A 33 1.52 -0.14 -7.22
CA ALA A 33 1.44 -0.52 -5.81
C ALA A 33 0.00 -0.45 -5.29
N MET A 34 -0.73 0.63 -5.60
CA MET A 34 -2.15 0.77 -5.23
C MET A 34 -3.02 -0.35 -5.83
N ALA A 35 -2.79 -0.72 -7.09
CA ALA A 35 -3.51 -1.81 -7.75
C ALA A 35 -3.22 -3.18 -7.11
N ALA A 36 -1.96 -3.44 -6.74
CA ALA A 36 -1.59 -4.68 -6.06
C ALA A 36 -2.25 -4.79 -4.67
N LEU A 37 -2.32 -3.68 -3.92
CA LEU A 37 -2.95 -3.62 -2.61
C LEU A 37 -4.48 -3.75 -2.67
N GLN A 38 -5.14 -3.12 -3.65
CA GLN A 38 -6.57 -3.30 -3.85
C GLN A 38 -6.91 -4.76 -4.18
N ARG A 39 -6.10 -5.43 -5.02
CA ARG A 39 -6.29 -6.85 -5.37
C ARG A 39 -6.12 -7.79 -4.17
N SER A 40 -5.37 -7.39 -3.14
CA SER A 40 -5.24 -8.17 -1.90
C SER A 40 -6.33 -7.86 -0.86
N GLY A 41 -7.28 -6.99 -1.18
CA GLY A 41 -8.40 -6.64 -0.32
C GLY A 41 -8.13 -5.51 0.68
N VAL A 42 -7.01 -4.79 0.52
CA VAL A 42 -6.70 -3.59 1.30
C VAL A 42 -7.53 -2.42 0.78
N THR A 43 -8.39 -1.85 1.63
CA THR A 43 -9.28 -0.73 1.27
C THR A 43 -8.86 0.60 1.89
N ARG A 44 -7.95 0.58 2.87
CA ARG A 44 -7.45 1.77 3.56
C ARG A 44 -6.02 2.08 3.14
N LEU A 45 -5.90 2.97 2.17
CA LEU A 45 -4.65 3.48 1.62
C LEU A 45 -4.48 4.96 2.01
N GLY A 46 -3.31 5.31 2.55
CA GLY A 46 -2.92 6.70 2.77
C GLY A 46 -1.67 7.03 1.95
N LEU A 47 -1.64 8.18 1.31
CA LEU A 47 -0.43 8.70 0.66
C LEU A 47 0.29 9.60 1.67
N VAL A 48 1.59 9.35 1.85
CA VAL A 48 2.46 10.21 2.65
C VAL A 48 3.54 10.81 1.77
N THR A 49 3.60 12.14 1.75
CA THR A 49 4.64 12.94 1.12
C THR A 49 5.60 13.37 2.24
N GLU A 50 6.90 13.11 2.09
CA GLU A 50 7.89 13.78 2.93
C GLU A 50 7.95 15.25 2.48
N ALA A 51 7.64 16.19 3.38
CA ALA A 51 7.82 17.61 3.09
C ALA A 51 9.33 17.87 2.91
N GLN A 52 9.73 18.38 1.74
CA GLN A 52 11.08 18.89 1.55
C GLN A 52 11.35 19.96 2.63
N GLN A 53 12.32 19.67 3.49
CA GLN A 53 12.90 20.64 4.43
C GLN A 53 13.75 21.64 3.67
#